data_AF-A0A3M1YWR8-F1
#
_entry.id   AF-A0A3M1YWR8-F1
#
_cell.length_a   1.000
_cell.length_b   1.000
_cell.length_c   1.000
_cell.angle_alpha   90.00
_cell.angle_beta   90.00
_cell.angle_gamma   90.00
#
_symmetry.space_group_name_H-M   'P 1'
#
loop_
_entity.id
_entity.type
_entity.pdbx_description
1 polymer ?
#
loop_
_entity_poly.entity_id
_entity_poly.type
_entity_poly.pdbx_seq_one_letter_code
_entity_poly.pdbx_strand_id
1 'polypeptide(L)'
;MKKALIIRAVAFFAIFLGGVIIGAQIIKKGKKLPVYNPSQLNPRLVDESVRNKTHGHTVSDFKLINQLGDTVTHQNLENKIYVANFFFA
;
A
#
# COMPACT_ATOMS: atom_id res chain seq x y z
N MET A 1 41.20 4.52 -37.72
CA MET A 1 39.75 4.21 -37.84
C MET A 1 39.23 3.27 -36.75
N LYS A 2 39.85 2.10 -36.51
CA LYS A 2 39.39 1.12 -35.50
C LYS A 2 39.29 1.67 -34.05
N LYS A 3 40.25 2.50 -33.61
CA LYS A 3 40.23 3.12 -32.27
C LYS A 3 38.99 4.01 -32.05
N ALA A 4 38.62 4.82 -33.04
CA ALA A 4 37.44 5.68 -32.96
C ALA A 4 36.13 4.88 -32.95
N LEU A 5 36.08 3.75 -33.68
CA LEU A 5 34.95 2.81 -33.64
C LEU A 5 34.80 2.18 -32.25
N ILE A 6 35.91 1.76 -31.63
CA ILE A 6 35.92 1.19 -30.28
C ILE A 6 35.44 2.21 -29.25
N ILE A 7 35.93 3.45 -29.31
CA ILE A 7 35.51 4.51 -28.37
C ILE A 7 34.00 4.78 -28.48
N ARG A 8 33.45 4.85 -29.70
CA ARG A 8 32.01 5.04 -29.92
C ARG A 8 31.19 3.86 -29.39
N ALA A 9 31.66 2.63 -29.61
CA ALA A 9 31.01 1.43 -29.07
C ALA A 9 31.00 1.42 -27.54
N VAL A 10 32.13 1.74 -26.89
CA VAL A 10 32.22 1.82 -25.43
C VAL A 10 31.29 2.90 -24.87
N ALA A 11 31.26 4.08 -25.49
CA ALA A 11 30.36 5.16 -25.08
C ALA A 11 28.89 4.74 -25.20
N PHE A 12 28.51 4.08 -26.30
CA PHE A 12 27.16 3.55 -26.48
C PHE A 12 26.78 2.54 -25.39
N PHE A 13 27.65 1.56 -25.13
CA PHE A 13 27.39 0.55 -24.10
C PHE A 13 27.34 1.13 -22.69
N ALA A 14 28.17 2.13 -22.37
CA ALA A 14 28.11 2.83 -21.10
C ALA A 14 26.79 3.58 -20.90
N ILE A 15 26.32 4.29 -21.93
CA ILE A 15 25.02 4.98 -21.90
C ILE A 15 23.88 3.98 -21.79
N PHE A 16 23.94 2.88 -22.53
CA PHE A 16 22.94 1.81 -22.49
C PHE A 16 22.86 1.15 -21.11
N LEU A 17 24.00 0.75 -20.53
CA LEU A 17 24.03 0.19 -19.17
C LEU A 17 23.51 1.20 -18.13
N GLY A 18 23.90 2.47 -18.24
CA GLY A 18 23.40 3.53 -17.36
C GLY A 18 21.87 3.64 -17.42
N GLY A 19 21.31 3.64 -18.63
CA GLY A 19 19.86 3.65 -18.83
C GLY A 19 19.15 2.43 -18.25
N VAL A 20 19.70 1.22 -18.44
CA VAL A 20 19.14 -0.02 -17.88
C VAL A 20 19.16 -0.01 -16.35
N ILE A 21 20.25 0.44 -15.72
CA ILE A 21 20.37 0.49 -14.26
C ILE A 21 19.34 1.47 -13.67
N ILE A 22 19.24 2.67 -14.25
CA ILE A 22 18.28 3.69 -13.81
C ILE A 22 16.84 3.18 -13.98
N GLY A 23 16.51 2.61 -15.15
CA GLY A 23 15.20 2.04 -15.43
C GLY A 23 14.83 0.92 -14.45
N ALA A 24 15.78 0.03 -14.13
CA ALA A 24 15.57 -1.05 -13.18
C ALA A 24 15.24 -0.54 -11.77
N GLN A 25 15.86 0.54 -11.32
CA GLN A 25 15.54 1.14 -10.02
C GLN A 25 14.17 1.81 -9.99
N ILE A 26 13.74 2.46 -11.08
CA ILE A 26 12.42 3.10 -11.18
C ILE A 26 11.29 2.06 -11.17
N ILE A 27 11.48 0.93 -11.86
CA ILE A 27 10.48 -0.15 -11.95
C ILE A 27 10.37 -0.90 -10.63
N LYS A 28 11.43 -0.95 -9.83
CA LYS A 28 11.47 -1.61 -8.51
C LYS A 28 10.76 -0.78 -7.43
N LYS A 29 9.50 -0.37 -7.67
CA LYS A 29 8.64 0.14 -6.60
C LYS A 29 8.37 -1.00 -5.61
N GLY A 30 8.59 -0.73 -4.32
CA GLY A 30 8.26 -1.67 -3.26
C GLY A 30 6.76 -2.02 -3.29
N LYS A 31 6.43 -3.30 -3.16
CA LYS A 31 5.04 -3.75 -3.07
C LYS A 31 4.44 -3.19 -1.77
N LYS A 32 3.62 -2.15 -1.90
CA LYS A 32 2.77 -1.67 -0.80
C LYS A 32 1.43 -2.40 -0.88
N LEU A 33 0.87 -2.75 0.27
CA LEU A 33 -0.49 -3.25 0.32
C LEU A 33 -1.43 -2.14 -0.17
N PRO A 34 -2.35 -2.43 -1.10
CA PRO A 34 -3.34 -1.45 -1.52
C PRO A 34 -4.25 -1.11 -0.34
N VAL A 35 -4.62 0.17 -0.22
CA VAL A 35 -5.66 0.62 0.71
C VAL A 35 -6.94 0.74 -0.08
N TYR A 36 -7.93 -0.10 0.24
CA TYR A 36 -9.24 -0.07 -0.41
C TYR A 36 -10.20 0.85 0.34
N ASN A 37 -10.98 1.64 -0.40
CA ASN A 37 -12.05 2.47 0.14
C ASN A 37 -13.41 1.76 0.03
N PRO A 38 -14.41 2.15 0.85
CA PRO A 38 -15.76 1.60 0.76
C PRO A 38 -16.35 1.63 -0.66
N SER A 39 -16.08 2.69 -1.42
CA SER A 39 -16.53 2.84 -2.81
C SER A 39 -15.90 1.83 -3.79
N GLN A 40 -14.82 1.14 -3.40
CA GLN A 40 -14.11 0.15 -4.22
C GLN A 40 -14.52 -1.30 -3.88
N LEU A 41 -15.32 -1.49 -2.83
CA LEU A 41 -15.82 -2.79 -2.40
C LEU A 41 -17.20 -3.06 -3.03
N ASN A 42 -17.62 -4.32 -3.01
CA ASN A 42 -18.96 -4.69 -3.47
C ASN A 42 -20.02 -3.93 -2.64
N PRO A 43 -20.89 -3.12 -3.27
CA PRO A 43 -21.87 -2.31 -2.53
C PRO A 43 -22.81 -3.11 -1.62
N ARG A 44 -23.02 -4.41 -1.91
CA ARG A 44 -23.81 -5.31 -1.04
C ARG A 44 -23.16 -5.62 0.30
N LEU A 45 -21.85 -5.37 0.42
CA LEU A 45 -21.05 -5.58 1.64
C LEU A 45 -20.77 -4.25 2.37
N VAL A 46 -21.35 -3.15 1.89
CA VAL A 46 -21.05 -1.79 2.37
C VAL A 46 -22.36 -1.05 2.64
N ASP A 47 -22.46 -0.48 3.84
CA ASP A 47 -23.60 0.34 4.23
C ASP A 47 -23.76 1.58 3.32
N GLU A 48 -25.00 1.93 3.00
CA GLU A 48 -25.33 3.04 2.09
C GLU A 48 -24.73 4.38 2.52
N SER A 49 -24.67 4.64 3.82
CA SER A 49 -24.18 5.89 4.38
C SER A 49 -22.69 6.16 4.09
N VAL A 50 -21.91 5.11 3.75
CA VAL A 50 -20.46 5.21 3.54
C VAL A 50 -20.01 4.89 2.11
N ARG A 51 -20.91 4.49 1.21
CA ARG A 51 -20.56 4.11 -0.18
C ARG A 51 -19.89 5.24 -0.97
N ASN A 52 -20.22 6.50 -0.67
CA ASN A 52 -19.64 7.68 -1.31
C ASN A 52 -18.32 8.14 -0.67
N LYS A 53 -17.84 7.48 0.40
CA LYS A 53 -16.55 7.80 1.01
C LYS A 53 -15.42 7.21 0.18
N THR A 54 -14.65 8.09 -0.45
CA THR A 54 -13.57 7.73 -1.38
C THR A 54 -12.18 7.74 -0.75
N HIS A 55 -12.02 8.27 0.47
CA HIS A 55 -10.72 8.40 1.13
C HIS A 55 -10.85 8.31 2.66
N GLY A 56 -9.79 7.82 3.32
CA GLY A 56 -9.57 7.99 4.77
C GLY A 56 -10.52 7.22 5.67
N HIS A 57 -10.99 6.03 5.24
CA HIS A 57 -11.77 5.19 6.15
C HIS A 57 -10.91 4.75 7.35
N THR A 58 -11.42 4.93 8.55
CA THR A 58 -10.80 4.50 9.79
C THR A 58 -11.81 3.72 10.61
N VAL A 59 -11.32 2.89 11.53
CA VAL A 59 -12.17 2.29 12.54
C VAL A 59 -12.66 3.42 13.45
N SER A 60 -13.98 3.54 13.58
CA SER A 60 -14.59 4.55 14.46
C SER A 60 -14.24 4.29 15.93
N ASP A 61 -14.46 5.28 16.80
CA ASP A 61 -14.30 5.08 18.23
C ASP A 61 -15.13 3.89 18.71
N PHE A 62 -14.50 3.02 19.51
CA PHE A 62 -15.13 1.83 20.03
C PHE A 62 -14.84 1.66 21.52
N LYS A 63 -15.79 1.01 22.18
CA LYS A 63 -15.67 0.55 23.56
C LYS A 63 -16.28 -0.85 23.62
N LEU A 64 -15.43 -1.86 23.61
CA LEU A 64 -15.82 -3.26 23.56
C LEU A 64 -15.39 -3.97 24.84
N ILE A 65 -16.03 -5.09 25.15
CA ILE A 65 -15.64 -5.96 26.28
C ILE A 65 -14.94 -7.19 25.70
N ASN A 66 -13.74 -7.51 26.21
CA ASN A 66 -13.02 -8.72 25.81
C ASN A 66 -13.56 -9.97 26.53
N GLN A 67 -13.00 -11.15 26.24
CA GLN A 67 -13.43 -12.42 26.84
C GLN A 67 -13.15 -12.52 28.34
N LEU A 68 -12.29 -11.64 28.88
CA LEU A 68 -11.96 -11.58 30.31
C LEU A 68 -12.87 -10.61 31.07
N GLY A 69 -13.74 -9.87 30.38
CA GLY A 69 -14.61 -8.86 30.97
C GLY A 69 -14.00 -7.44 31.00
N ASP A 70 -12.79 -7.25 30.46
CA ASP A 70 -12.16 -5.94 30.43
C ASP A 70 -12.70 -5.07 29.31
N THR A 71 -12.76 -3.77 29.57
CA THR A 71 -13.05 -2.77 28.53
C THR A 71 -11.82 -2.49 27.67
N VAL A 72 -12.00 -2.59 26.35
CA VAL A 72 -10.98 -2.29 25.33
C VAL A 72 -11.44 -1.10 24.47
N THR A 73 -10.52 -0.18 24.23
CA THR A 73 -10.68 1.08 23.49
C THR A 73 -9.45 1.33 22.60
N HIS A 74 -9.46 2.39 21.79
CA HIS A 74 -8.30 2.80 20.98
C HIS A 74 -7.03 3.01 21.82
N GLN A 75 -7.14 3.53 23.05
CA GLN A 75 -6.01 3.73 23.95
C GLN A 75 -5.26 2.42 24.25
N ASN A 76 -5.97 1.29 24.34
CA ASN A 76 -5.33 0.00 24.61
C ASN A 76 -4.49 -0.51 23.43
N LEU A 77 -4.73 0.03 22.22
CA LEU A 77 -4.08 -0.34 20.96
C LEU A 77 -3.04 0.69 20.49
N GLU A 78 -2.78 1.74 21.27
CA GLU A 78 -1.87 2.81 20.90
C GLU A 78 -0.46 2.28 20.60
N ASN A 79 0.17 2.81 19.55
CA ASN A 79 1.47 2.37 19.02
C ASN A 79 1.54 0.89 18.58
N LYS A 80 0.39 0.23 18.33
CA LYS A 80 0.32 -1.15 17.81
C LYS A 80 -0.36 -1.19 16.44
N ILE A 81 0.05 -2.17 15.63
CA ILE A 81 -0.69 -2.53 14.41
C ILE A 81 -1.77 -3.53 14.81
N TYR A 82 -3.03 -3.24 14.48
CA TYR A 82 -4.15 -4.16 14.72
C TYR A 82 -4.94 -4.41 13.44
N VAL A 83 -5.59 -5.57 13.38
CA VAL A 83 -6.48 -5.98 12.29
C VAL A 83 -7.87 -6.11 12.88
N ALA A 84 -8.82 -5.33 12.35
CA ALA A 84 -10.23 -5.45 12.70
C ALA A 84 -10.93 -6.37 11.70
N ASN A 85 -11.64 -7.38 12.20
CA ASN A 85 -12.49 -8.25 11.40
C ASN A 85 -13.90 -8.29 12.00
N PHE A 86 -14.91 -8.23 11.14
CA PHE A 86 -16.32 -8.16 11.54
C PHE A 86 -17.06 -9.40 11.05
N PHE A 87 -17.82 -10.02 11.94
CA PHE A 87 -18.68 -11.15 11.61
C PHE A 87 -20.13 -10.71 11.79
N PHE A 88 -20.96 -11.05 10.83
CA PHE A 88 -22.40 -10.80 10.85
C PHE A 88 -23.10 -12.16 10.86
N ALA A 89 -24.08 -12.31 11.75
CA ALA A 89 -24.93 -13.50 11.86
C ALA A 89 -26.30 -13.22 11.24
#